data_AF-A0A8H7KUT0-F1
#
_entry.id   AF-A0A8H7KUT0-F1
#
_cell.length_a   1.000
_cell.length_b   1.000
_cell.length_c   1.000
_cell.angle_alpha   90.00
_cell.angle_beta   90.00
_cell.angle_gamma   90.00
#
_symmetry.space_group_name_H-M   'P 1'
#
loop_
_entity.id
_entity.type
_entity.pdbx_description
1 polymer ?
#
loop_
_entity_poly.entity_id
_entity_poly.type
_entity_poly.pdbx_seq_one_letter_code
_entity_poly.pdbx_strand_id
1 'polypeptide(L)'
;MLPSFPALYLYPLNADSFVKHINLTNNQRVKIGRQTNARTVPAENNGYFDSKVLSRQHAEVWEENNKIFIKDVKFEWDIHQRREIESRGAGKRTI
;
A
#
# COMPACT_ATOMS: atom_id res chain seq x y z
N MET A 1 0.49 -34.29 -1.19
CA MET A 1 -0.31 -33.06 -1.35
C MET A 1 0.66 -31.90 -1.27
N LEU A 2 0.60 -30.94 -2.21
CA LEU A 2 1.40 -29.72 -2.08
C LEU A 2 0.96 -28.97 -0.81
N PRO A 3 1.88 -28.39 -0.02
CA PRO A 3 1.49 -27.57 1.12
C PRO A 3 0.57 -26.44 0.66
N SER A 4 -0.62 -26.38 1.25
CA SER A 4 -1.55 -25.27 1.03
C SER A 4 -0.98 -24.06 1.75
N PHE A 5 -0.39 -23.14 0.99
CA PHE A 5 0.09 -21.88 1.56
C PHE A 5 -1.09 -20.92 1.78
N PRO A 6 -1.11 -20.19 2.90
CA PRO A 6 -2.10 -19.15 3.10
C PRO A 6 -2.00 -18.14 1.95
N ALA A 7 -3.14 -17.85 1.34
CA ALA A 7 -3.24 -16.95 0.21
C ALA A 7 -4.41 -15.99 0.41
N LEU A 8 -4.20 -14.75 -0.02
CA LEU A 8 -5.17 -13.66 0.02
C LEU A 8 -5.74 -13.44 -1.38
N TYR A 9 -7.05 -13.61 -1.50
CA TYR A 9 -7.80 -13.38 -2.73
C TYR A 9 -8.58 -12.07 -2.59
N LEU A 10 -8.27 -11.06 -3.42
CA LEU A 10 -8.98 -9.79 -3.41
C LEU A 10 -9.85 -9.71 -4.67
N TYR A 11 -11.16 -9.76 -4.45
CA TYR A 11 -12.15 -9.59 -5.51
C TYR A 11 -12.49 -8.11 -5.61
N PRO A 12 -12.28 -7.49 -6.78
CA PRO A 12 -12.64 -6.10 -6.98
C PRO A 12 -14.15 -5.96 -7.02
N LEU A 13 -14.66 -4.89 -6.40
CA LEU A 13 -16.09 -4.57 -6.43
C LEU A 13 -16.51 -3.87 -7.72
N ASN A 14 -15.56 -3.27 -8.44
CA ASN A 14 -15.77 -2.54 -9.69
C ASN A 14 -14.93 -3.18 -10.81
N ALA A 15 -15.35 -3.02 -12.07
CA ALA A 15 -14.75 -3.68 -13.24
C ALA A 15 -13.31 -3.21 -13.60
N ASP A 16 -12.78 -2.22 -12.91
CA ASP A 16 -11.50 -1.56 -13.27
C ASP A 16 -10.25 -2.35 -12.82
N SER A 17 -10.40 -3.51 -12.21
CA SER A 17 -9.27 -4.33 -11.74
C SER A 17 -9.54 -5.82 -11.92
N PHE A 18 -8.46 -6.59 -12.00
CA PHE A 18 -8.50 -8.06 -11.98
C PHE A 18 -8.45 -8.59 -10.55
N VAL A 19 -8.87 -9.85 -10.37
CA VAL A 19 -8.76 -10.54 -9.07
C VAL A 19 -7.29 -10.71 -8.70
N LYS A 20 -6.96 -10.38 -7.45
CA LYS A 20 -5.60 -10.54 -6.92
C LYS A 20 -5.48 -11.90 -6.23
N HIS A 21 -4.45 -12.67 -6.56
CA HIS A 21 -4.10 -13.96 -5.96
C HIS A 21 -2.72 -13.85 -5.28
N ILE A 22 -2.69 -13.37 -4.04
CA ILE A 22 -1.44 -13.07 -3.34
C ILE A 22 -1.07 -14.21 -2.38
N ASN A 23 0.02 -14.91 -2.65
CA ASN A 23 0.56 -15.92 -1.74
C ASN A 23 1.25 -15.26 -0.54
N LEU A 24 1.02 -15.75 0.67
CA LEU A 24 1.62 -15.25 1.91
C LEU A 24 2.57 -16.29 2.51
N THR A 25 3.52 -16.76 1.70
CA THR A 25 4.50 -17.79 2.08
C THR A 25 5.63 -17.24 2.95
N ASN A 26 6.23 -18.09 3.80
CA ASN A 26 7.52 -17.84 4.46
C ASN A 26 7.56 -16.54 5.32
N ASN A 27 6.48 -16.23 6.06
CA ASN A 27 6.37 -15.02 6.88
C ASN A 27 6.65 -13.72 6.10
N GLN A 28 6.42 -13.70 4.79
CA GLN A 28 6.67 -12.51 3.98
C GLN A 28 5.62 -11.44 4.24
N ARG A 29 6.07 -10.17 4.28
CA ARG A 29 5.20 -8.99 4.25
C ARG A 29 5.04 -8.54 2.82
N VAL A 30 3.83 -8.69 2.29
CA VAL A 30 3.48 -8.19 0.95
C VAL A 30 3.03 -6.75 1.07
N LYS A 31 3.65 -5.87 0.27
CA LYS A 31 3.26 -4.47 0.18
C LYS A 31 2.01 -4.31 -0.67
N ILE A 32 1.05 -3.56 -0.16
CA ILE A 32 -0.13 -3.10 -0.87
C ILE A 32 0.10 -1.63 -1.24
N GLY A 33 -0.10 -1.22 -2.49
CA GLY A 33 0.09 0.18 -2.85
C GLY A 33 0.02 0.48 -4.34
N ARG A 34 0.35 1.72 -4.71
CA ARG A 34 0.37 2.16 -6.12
C ARG A 34 1.73 1.95 -6.78
N GLN A 35 1.73 1.68 -8.09
CA GLN A 35 2.95 1.65 -8.89
C GLN A 35 3.78 2.95 -8.77
N THR A 36 5.10 2.80 -8.66
CA THR A 36 6.10 3.88 -8.61
C THR A 36 7.21 3.74 -9.64
N ASN A 37 7.50 2.51 -10.06
CA ASN A 37 8.53 2.17 -11.04
C ASN A 37 8.18 0.83 -11.73
N ALA A 38 9.04 0.38 -12.65
CA ALA A 38 8.84 -0.84 -13.43
C ALA A 38 8.76 -2.13 -12.58
N ARG A 39 9.28 -2.15 -11.35
CA ARG A 39 9.20 -3.32 -10.43
C ARG A 39 7.88 -3.41 -9.67
N THR A 40 7.05 -2.37 -9.78
CA THR A 40 5.79 -2.23 -9.03
C THR A 40 4.57 -2.22 -9.96
N VAL A 41 4.73 -2.77 -11.17
CA VAL A 41 3.64 -2.91 -12.14
C VAL A 41 2.55 -3.80 -11.53
N PRO A 42 1.28 -3.38 -11.55
CA PRO A 42 0.16 -4.20 -11.08
C PRO A 42 0.10 -5.55 -11.79
N ALA A 43 0.06 -6.63 -11.02
CA ALA A 43 -0.13 -7.98 -11.53
C ALA A 43 -1.07 -8.78 -10.61
N GLU A 44 -1.65 -9.87 -11.11
CA GLU A 44 -2.57 -10.74 -10.36
C GLU A 44 -1.93 -11.26 -9.07
N ASN A 45 -0.63 -11.55 -9.09
CA ASN A 45 0.09 -12.18 -7.98
C ASN A 45 0.81 -11.20 -7.03
N ASN A 46 0.52 -9.89 -7.10
CA ASN A 46 1.17 -8.88 -6.26
C ASN A 46 0.18 -7.87 -5.65
N GLY A 47 0.64 -7.11 -4.66
CA GLY A 47 -0.17 -6.09 -3.98
C GLY A 47 -0.23 -4.72 -4.66
N TYR A 48 0.23 -4.57 -5.91
CA TYR A 48 0.28 -3.25 -6.57
C TYR A 48 -0.97 -2.97 -7.40
N PHE A 49 -1.52 -1.77 -7.31
CA PHE A 49 -2.71 -1.34 -8.03
C PHE A 49 -2.43 -0.10 -8.87
N ASP A 50 -3.16 0.05 -9.97
CA ASP A 50 -3.21 1.30 -10.73
C ASP A 50 -4.38 2.18 -10.25
N SER A 51 -4.28 2.68 -9.01
CA SER A 51 -5.32 3.54 -8.44
C SER A 51 -4.69 4.75 -7.74
N LYS A 52 -5.06 5.95 -8.19
CA LYS A 52 -4.60 7.22 -7.59
C LYS A 52 -5.16 7.48 -6.20
N VAL A 53 -6.20 6.75 -5.79
CA VAL A 53 -6.75 6.78 -4.42
C VAL A 53 -5.78 6.12 -3.44
N LEU A 54 -4.99 5.15 -3.90
CA LEU A 54 -3.97 4.53 -3.08
C LEU A 54 -2.69 5.34 -3.10
N SER A 55 -2.15 5.48 -1.91
CA SER A 55 -0.80 5.99 -1.73
C SER A 55 0.25 4.88 -2.09
N ARG A 56 1.52 5.26 -2.27
CA ARG A 56 2.56 4.38 -2.83
C ARG A 56 2.87 3.12 -1.98
N GLN A 57 2.76 3.21 -0.66
CA GLN A 57 3.02 2.15 0.33
C GLN A 57 1.81 1.97 1.27
N HIS A 58 0.67 1.56 0.73
CA HIS A 58 -0.65 1.73 1.35
C HIS A 58 -0.83 0.95 2.64
N ALA A 59 -0.58 -0.34 2.54
CA ALA A 59 -0.67 -1.26 3.65
C ALA A 59 0.41 -2.33 3.50
N GLU A 60 0.56 -3.13 4.53
CA GLU A 60 1.24 -4.41 4.47
C GLU A 60 0.27 -5.51 4.87
N VAL A 61 0.34 -6.63 4.15
CA VAL A 61 -0.39 -7.85 4.49
C VAL A 61 0.61 -8.99 4.74
N TRP A 62 0.34 -9.80 5.74
CA TRP A 62 1.16 -10.96 6.06
C TRP A 62 0.32 -12.03 6.74
N GLU A 63 0.87 -13.24 6.78
CA GLU A 63 0.37 -14.31 7.62
C GLU A 63 1.29 -14.49 8.83
N GLU A 64 0.69 -14.73 9.99
CA GLU A 64 1.38 -15.07 11.23
C GLU A 64 0.47 -15.94 12.09
N ASN A 65 0.98 -17.08 12.57
CA ASN A 65 0.25 -18.00 13.46
C ASN A 65 -1.13 -18.42 12.90
N ASN A 66 -1.19 -18.76 11.61
CA ASN A 66 -2.38 -19.12 10.84
C ASN A 66 -3.44 -18.01 10.78
N LYS A 67 -3.04 -16.76 10.97
CA LYS A 67 -3.92 -15.59 10.87
C LYS A 67 -3.39 -14.62 9.83
N ILE A 68 -4.29 -14.09 9.02
CA ILE A 68 -3.96 -13.04 8.06
C ILE A 68 -4.12 -11.69 8.74
N PHE A 69 -3.10 -10.86 8.63
CA PHE A 69 -3.09 -9.50 9.14
C PHE A 69 -2.94 -8.50 8.00
N ILE A 70 -3.58 -7.35 8.19
CA ILE A 70 -3.38 -6.17 7.38
C ILE A 70 -3.09 -5.00 8.30
N LYS A 71 -2.11 -4.17 7.93
CA LYS A 71 -1.78 -2.95 8.67
C LYS A 71 -1.62 -1.80 7.69
N ASP A 72 -2.34 -0.72 7.94
CA ASP A 72 -2.10 0.56 7.27
C ASP A 72 -0.68 1.04 7.56
N VAL A 73 0.08 1.34 6.51
CA VAL A 73 1.39 1.96 6.68
C VAL A 73 1.15 3.46 6.61
N LYS A 74 1.13 4.10 7.78
CA LYS A 74 0.94 5.55 7.90
C LYS A 74 1.76 6.29 6.84
N PHE A 75 1.09 7.11 6.05
CA PHE A 75 1.75 7.90 5.02
C PHE A 75 2.33 9.20 5.52
N GLU A 76 3.44 9.54 4.86
CA GLU A 76 4.19 10.79 4.78
C GLU A 76 3.37 12.01 4.28
N TRP A 77 2.04 12.02 4.35
CA TRP A 77 1.28 13.23 4.02
C TRP A 77 1.48 14.35 5.05
N ASP A 78 2.03 14.04 6.24
CA ASP A 78 2.40 15.05 7.24
C ASP A 78 3.62 15.90 6.81
N ILE A 79 4.45 15.44 5.85
CA ILE A 79 5.72 16.15 5.56
C ILE A 79 5.56 17.20 4.44
N HIS A 80 4.70 16.95 3.43
CA HIS A 80 4.55 17.88 2.31
C HIS A 80 3.53 19.00 2.57
N GLN A 81 2.54 18.82 3.45
CA GLN A 81 1.64 19.91 3.86
C GLN A 81 2.23 20.85 4.93
N ARG A 82 3.19 20.38 5.75
CA ARG A 82 3.86 21.24 6.75
C ARG A 82 4.78 22.30 6.13
N ARG A 83 5.50 21.98 5.05
CA ARG A 83 6.46 22.91 4.44
C ARG A 83 5.80 24.13 3.79
N GLU A 84 4.59 23.99 3.25
CA GLU A 84 3.85 25.15 2.72
C GLU A 84 3.32 26.06 3.83
N ILE A 85 2.92 25.50 4.99
CA ILE A 85 2.38 26.28 6.10
C ILE A 85 3.49 27.05 6.83
N GLU A 86 4.68 26.47 7.00
CA GLU A 86 5.83 27.15 7.63
C GLU A 86 6.41 28.27 6.74
N SER A 87 6.39 28.10 5.40
CA SER A 87 6.88 29.13 4.47
C SER A 87 6.03 30.41 4.45
N ARG A 88 4.77 30.33 4.91
CA ARG A 88 3.83 31.47 4.98
C ARG A 88 3.84 32.21 6.32
N GLY A 89 4.53 31.67 7.33
CA GLY A 89 4.55 32.22 8.70
C GLY A 89 5.71 33.19 9.00
N ALA A 90 6.73 33.28 8.14
CA ALA A 90 7.92 34.11 8.40
C ALA A 90 7.85 35.48 7.71
N GLY A 91 6.69 36.16 7.80
CA GLY A 91 6.53 37.55 7.37
C GLY A 91 6.60 38.49 8.58
N LYS A 92 7.77 39.10 8.79
CA LYS A 92 8.02 40.17 9.77
C LYS A 92 6.85 41.15 9.85
N ARG A 93 6.26 41.33 11.04
CA ARG A 93 5.55 42.56 11.38
C ARG A 93 6.42 43.37 12.33
N THR A 94 7.10 44.34 11.74
CA THR A 94 7.63 45.51 12.45
C THR A 94 6.45 46.46 12.70
N ILE A 95 6.25 46.82 13.96
CA ILE A 95 5.90 48.19 14.35
C ILE A 95 7.07 48.70 15.19
#